data_AF-A0A6A3AW75-F1
#
_entry.id   AF-A0A6A3AW75-F1
#
_cell.length_a   1.000
_cell.length_b   1.000
_cell.length_c   1.000
_cell.angle_alpha   90.00
_cell.angle_beta   90.00
_cell.angle_gamma   90.00
#
_symmetry.space_group_name_H-M   'P 1'
#
loop_
_entity.id
_entity.type
_entity.pdbx_description
1 polymer ?
#
loop_
_entity_poly.entity_id
_entity_poly.type
_entity_poly.pdbx_seq_one_letter_code
_entity_poly.pdbx_strand_id
1 'polypeptide(L)'
;MGKQGSVFHNHHSLLFLLLLVFEVTTVGRAARLKHWESGIRLPSEKDEPRDEDDQELGTRWAVLVAGSAGFGNYRHQAEVCHDYQLLRK
;
A
#
# COMPACT_ATOMS: atom_id res chain seq x y z
N MET A 1 -3.95 51.58 -33.73
CA MET A 1 -4.75 50.90 -32.70
C MET A 1 -4.46 49.41 -32.69
N GLY A 2 -4.36 48.82 -31.50
CA GLY A 2 -4.61 47.39 -31.24
C GLY A 2 -3.39 46.47 -31.36
N LYS A 3 -2.84 46.04 -30.22
CA LYS A 3 -2.22 44.71 -29.97
C LYS A 3 -1.68 44.58 -28.53
N GLN A 4 -2.50 44.91 -27.52
CA GLN A 4 -2.17 44.69 -26.10
C GLN A 4 -3.20 43.76 -25.40
N GLY A 5 -4.14 43.15 -26.15
CA GLY A 5 -5.23 42.35 -25.58
C GLY A 5 -4.98 40.84 -25.46
N SER A 6 -3.93 40.30 -26.09
CA SER A 6 -3.69 38.86 -26.14
C SER A 6 -2.85 38.35 -24.96
N VAL A 7 -1.90 39.14 -24.46
CA VAL A 7 -0.97 38.72 -23.40
C VAL A 7 -1.67 38.46 -22.07
N PHE A 8 -2.63 39.31 -21.68
CA PHE A 8 -3.40 39.13 -20.44
C PHE A 8 -4.36 37.93 -20.50
N HIS A 9 -4.98 37.64 -21.65
CA HIS A 9 -5.82 36.46 -21.83
C HIS A 9 -5.02 35.15 -21.77
N ASN A 10 -3.77 35.16 -22.25
CA ASN A 10 -2.91 33.99 -22.21
C ASN A 10 -2.51 33.61 -20.78
N HIS A 11 -2.33 34.58 -19.87
CA HIS A 11 -2.04 34.31 -18.46
C HIS A 11 -3.22 33.71 -17.70
N HIS A 12 -4.44 34.24 -17.89
CA HIS A 12 -5.64 33.66 -17.27
C HIS A 12 -5.98 32.29 -17.86
N SER A 13 -5.81 32.10 -19.17
CA SER A 13 -6.00 30.80 -19.83
C SER A 13 -4.99 29.76 -19.35
N LEU A 14 -3.72 30.14 -19.19
CA LEU A 14 -2.68 29.27 -18.61
C LEU A 14 -2.96 28.92 -17.15
N LEU A 15 -3.36 29.89 -16.32
CA LEU A 15 -3.74 29.62 -14.92
C LEU A 15 -4.95 28.70 -14.84
N PHE A 16 -5.95 28.91 -15.69
CA PHE A 16 -7.14 28.07 -15.76
C PHE A 16 -6.79 26.65 -16.22
N LEU A 17 -5.88 26.52 -17.18
CA LEU A 17 -5.37 25.22 -17.66
C LEU A 17 -4.55 24.51 -16.58
N LEU A 18 -3.72 25.23 -15.82
CA LEU A 18 -2.99 24.68 -14.68
C LEU A 18 -3.93 24.23 -13.55
N LEU A 19 -4.99 24.99 -13.26
CA LEU A 19 -6.02 24.60 -12.28
C LEU A 19 -6.79 23.36 -12.73
N LEU A 20 -7.17 23.27 -14.02
CA LEU A 20 -7.80 22.07 -14.57
C LEU A 20 -6.90 20.83 -14.47
N VAL A 21 -5.60 20.99 -14.74
CA VAL A 21 -4.63 19.89 -14.57
C VAL A 21 -4.49 19.50 -13.10
N PHE A 22 -4.46 20.47 -12.18
CA PHE A 22 -4.37 20.22 -10.75
C PHE A 22 -5.57 19.40 -10.22
N GLU A 23 -6.80 19.78 -10.57
CA GLU A 23 -8.02 19.04 -10.20
C GLU A 23 -8.02 17.60 -10.72
N VAL A 24 -7.54 17.37 -11.95
CA VAL A 24 -7.42 16.01 -12.51
C VAL A 24 -6.39 15.17 -11.73
N THR A 25 -5.32 15.78 -11.23
CA THR A 25 -4.28 15.08 -10.45
C THR A 25 -4.63 14.84 -8.98
N THR A 26 -5.53 15.63 -8.38
CA THR A 26 -5.93 15.51 -6.97
C THR A 26 -7.08 14.51 -6.80
N VAL A 27 -8.08 14.53 -7.68
CA VAL A 27 -9.25 13.62 -7.63
C VAL A 27 -8.86 12.15 -7.84
N GLY A 28 -7.82 11.88 -8.64
CA GLY A 28 -7.34 10.52 -8.91
C GLY A 28 -6.43 9.91 -7.82
N ARG A 29 -5.98 10.70 -6.84
CA ARG A 29 -5.08 10.24 -5.77
C ARG A 29 -5.80 9.76 -4.52
N ALA A 30 -6.92 10.39 -4.14
CA ALA A 30 -7.66 10.01 -2.94
C ALA A 30 -8.40 8.66 -3.08
N ALA A 31 -8.92 8.34 -4.26
CA ALA A 31 -9.62 7.09 -4.51
C ALA A 31 -8.69 5.88 -4.67
N ARG A 32 -7.43 6.10 -5.05
CA ARG A 32 -6.51 5.00 -5.39
C ARG A 32 -5.77 4.40 -4.19
N LEU A 33 -5.67 5.11 -3.06
CA LEU A 33 -4.96 4.58 -1.89
C LEU A 33 -5.80 3.59 -1.07
N LYS A 34 -7.13 3.77 -1.01
CA LYS A 34 -7.99 2.90 -0.19
C LYS A 34 -8.18 1.47 -0.71
N HIS A 35 -7.90 1.23 -2.00
CA HIS A 35 -8.09 -0.10 -2.60
C HIS A 35 -6.94 -1.07 -2.26
N TRP A 36 -5.71 -0.56 -2.20
CA TRP A 36 -4.51 -1.39 -2.05
C TRP A 36 -4.19 -1.78 -0.59
N GLU A 37 -4.70 -1.03 0.38
CA GLU A 37 -4.55 -1.35 1.81
C GLU A 37 -5.39 -2.56 2.23
N SER A 38 -6.46 -2.89 1.50
CA SER A 38 -7.37 -4.00 1.84
C SER A 38 -6.96 -5.36 1.25
N GLY A 39 -5.97 -5.38 0.34
CA GLY A 39 -5.61 -6.58 -0.44
C GLY A 39 -4.48 -7.41 0.16
N ILE A 40 -3.65 -6.83 1.03
CA ILE A 40 -2.54 -7.51 1.71
C ILE A 40 -2.94 -7.71 3.17
N ARG A 41 -3.99 -8.49 3.41
CA ARG A 41 -4.25 -9.04 4.74
C ARG A 41 -3.30 -10.20 4.95
N LEU A 42 -2.58 -10.19 6.06
CA LEU A 42 -1.86 -11.39 6.47
C LEU A 42 -2.89 -12.51 6.72
N PRO A 43 -2.58 -13.77 6.38
CA PRO A 43 -3.48 -14.90 6.63
C PRO A 43 -4.00 -14.98 8.08
N SER A 44 -3.27 -14.41 9.04
CA SER A 44 -3.65 -14.30 10.46
C SER A 44 -4.80 -13.33 10.74
N GLU A 45 -5.12 -12.40 9.84
CA GLU A 45 -6.14 -11.36 10.09
C GLU A 45 -7.58 -11.85 9.84
N LYS A 46 -7.75 -13.14 9.50
CA LYS A 46 -9.06 -13.78 9.28
C LYS A 46 -9.71 -14.34 10.55
N ASP A 47 -9.13 -14.07 11.71
CA ASP A 47 -9.68 -14.47 13.00
C ASP A 47 -10.71 -13.43 13.49
N GLU A 48 -11.70 -13.13 12.64
CA GLU A 48 -13.01 -12.73 13.16
C GLU A 48 -13.58 -13.95 13.91
N PRO A 49 -14.21 -13.78 15.09
CA PRO A 49 -14.81 -14.90 15.81
C PRO A 49 -15.98 -15.43 14.97
N ARG A 50 -15.68 -16.41 14.12
CA ARG A 50 -16.68 -17.24 13.45
C ARG A 50 -17.28 -18.14 14.50
N ASP A 51 -18.59 -18.21 14.45
CA ASP A 51 -19.50 -18.78 15.44
C ASP A 51 -19.01 -20.11 16.04
N GLU A 52 -19.30 -20.27 17.34
CA GLU A 52 -19.02 -21.43 18.18
C GLU A 52 -19.68 -22.72 17.63
N ASP A 53 -19.12 -23.36 16.60
CA ASP A 53 -19.45 -24.76 16.25
C ASP A 53 -18.35 -25.51 15.48
N ASP A 54 -17.42 -24.85 14.77
CA ASP A 54 -16.38 -25.58 14.03
C ASP A 54 -15.14 -25.85 14.89
N GLN A 55 -15.30 -26.72 15.90
CA GLN A 55 -14.20 -27.42 16.58
C GLN A 55 -13.52 -28.42 15.63
N GLU A 56 -12.77 -27.92 14.65
CA GLU A 56 -11.65 -28.64 14.02
C GLU A 56 -10.66 -27.62 13.44
N LEU A 57 -10.04 -26.82 14.31
CA LEU A 57 -8.85 -26.07 13.95
C LEU A 57 -7.69 -27.06 13.75
N GLY A 58 -7.61 -27.65 12.56
CA GLY A 58 -6.48 -28.48 12.16
C GLY A 58 -5.14 -27.77 12.38
N THR A 59 -4.08 -28.52 12.61
CA THR A 59 -2.75 -27.95 12.89
C THR A 59 -2.24 -27.10 11.71
N ARG A 60 -2.00 -25.81 11.96
CA ARG A 60 -1.39 -24.89 10.97
C ARG A 60 0.13 -25.08 10.99
N TRP A 61 0.70 -25.54 9.87
CA TRP A 61 2.13 -25.73 9.71
C TRP A 61 2.76 -24.64 8.83
N ALA A 62 3.97 -24.23 9.18
CA ALA A 62 4.79 -23.32 8.39
C ALA A 62 6.25 -23.78 8.38
N VAL A 63 6.96 -23.53 7.29
CA VAL A 63 8.40 -23.82 7.14
C VAL A 63 9.10 -22.52 6.82
N LEU A 64 10.07 -22.13 7.65
CA LEU A 64 10.87 -20.91 7.48
C LEU A 64 12.32 -21.28 7.19
N VAL A 65 12.93 -20.70 6.15
CA VAL A 65 14.30 -21.02 5.72
C VAL A 65 15.08 -19.74 5.41
N ALA A 66 16.24 -19.59 6.04
CA ALA A 66 17.21 -18.56 5.66
C ALA A 66 18.16 -19.11 4.59
N GLY A 67 18.18 -18.48 3.41
CA GLY A 67 18.95 -18.96 2.25
C GLY A 67 20.45 -18.68 2.29
N SER A 68 20.98 -18.04 3.34
CA SER A 68 22.42 -17.82 3.48
C SER A 68 22.90 -17.63 4.93
N ALA A 69 24.22 -17.59 5.11
CA ALA A 69 24.89 -17.56 6.41
C ALA A 69 25.95 -16.44 6.51
N GLY A 70 26.46 -16.22 7.72
CA GLY A 70 27.50 -15.23 8.04
C GLY A 70 26.97 -13.83 8.34
N PHE A 71 27.82 -13.01 8.98
CA PHE A 71 27.44 -11.70 9.51
C PHE A 71 26.92 -10.72 8.43
N GLY A 72 27.53 -10.71 7.24
CA GLY A 72 27.09 -9.88 6.11
C GLY A 72 25.67 -10.20 5.63
N ASN A 73 25.14 -11.37 5.99
CA ASN A 73 23.80 -11.85 5.64
C ASN A 73 22.86 -11.92 6.85
N TYR A 74 23.18 -11.25 7.95
CA TYR A 74 22.39 -11.28 9.19
C TYR A 74 20.90 -11.02 8.96
N ARG A 75 20.55 -10.14 8.00
CA ARG A 75 19.16 -9.82 7.64
C ARG A 75 18.32 -11.06 7.26
N HIS A 76 18.89 -12.07 6.60
CA HIS A 76 18.12 -13.25 6.19
C HIS A 76 17.73 -14.13 7.38
N GLN A 77 18.57 -14.19 8.42
CA GLN A 77 18.24 -14.88 9.67
C GLN A 77 17.30 -14.03 10.54
N ALA A 78 17.47 -12.70 10.51
CA ALA A 78 16.61 -11.78 11.22
C ALA A 78 15.17 -11.79 10.69
N GLU A 79 14.97 -11.85 9.37
CA GLU A 79 13.65 -12.00 8.73
C GLU A 79 12.96 -13.31 9.16
N VAL A 80 13.68 -14.45 9.11
CA VAL A 80 13.14 -15.73 9.59
C VAL A 80 12.74 -15.68 11.08
N CYS A 81 13.55 -15.02 11.92
CA CYS A 81 13.19 -14.82 13.32
C CYS A 81 11.94 -13.94 13.47
N HIS A 82 11.83 -12.87 12.69
CA HIS A 82 10.67 -11.99 12.68
C HIS A 82 9.39 -12.76 12.32
N ASP A 83 9.42 -13.55 11.25
CA ASP A 83 8.28 -14.35 10.81
C ASP A 83 7.91 -15.41 11.86
N TYR A 84 8.89 -16.04 12.51
CA TYR A 84 8.65 -16.97 13.61
C TYR A 84 7.93 -16.31 14.79
N GLN A 85 8.31 -15.07 15.15
CA GLN A 85 7.63 -14.33 16.22
C GLN A 85 6.19 -13.99 15.86
N LEU A 86 5.93 -13.71 14.59
CA LEU A 86 4.59 -13.42 14.10
C LEU A 86 3.69 -14.66 14.13
N LEU A 87 4.22 -15.82 13.75
CA LEU A 87 3.48 -17.09 13.79
C LEU A 87 3.20 -17.61 15.20
N ARG A 88 3.98 -17.16 16.18
CA ARG A 88 3.86 -17.58 17.59
C ARG A 88 2.91 -16.69 18.40
N LYS A 89 2.69 -15.45 17.96
CA LYS A 89 1.77 -14.50 18.60
C LYS A 89 0.34 -14.75 18.14
#